data_AF-A0AAE0Z982-F1
#
_entry.id   AF-A0AAE0Z982-F1
#
_cell.length_a   1.000
_cell.length_b   1.000
_cell.length_c   1.000
_cell.angle_alpha   90.00
_cell.angle_beta   90.00
_cell.angle_gamma   90.00
#
_symmetry.space_group_name_H-M   'P 1'
#
loop_
_entity.id
_entity.type
_entity.pdbx_description
1 polymer ?
#
loop_
_entity_poly.entity_id
_entity_poly.type
_entity_poly.pdbx_seq_one_letter_code
_entity_poly.pdbx_strand_id
1 'polypeptide(L)'
;MEEKRTQAEEKLKVEEIRTQLELAKIQAQTETEVTDYDRVKEVLQKGYNLTEDGYRQRFRTCSPEEGEYSSKFIVRPKTYLERWMKLAEAPQAYEALRNSFVKEQFLD
;
A
#
# COMPACT_ATOMS: atom_id res chain seq x y z
N MET A 1 -58.32 -0.57 16.52
CA MET A 1 -57.47 0.04 15.48
C MET A 1 -56.02 0.14 15.93
N GLU A 2 -55.76 0.32 17.25
CA GLU A 2 -54.41 0.22 17.86
C GLU A 2 -53.60 -1.02 17.45
N GLU A 3 -54.12 -2.25 17.61
CA GLU A 3 -53.33 -3.48 17.38
C GLU A 3 -52.78 -3.60 15.96
N LYS A 4 -53.54 -3.15 14.95
CA LYS A 4 -53.07 -3.15 13.57
C LYS A 4 -51.96 -2.13 13.33
N ARG A 5 -51.92 -1.03 14.09
CA ARG A 5 -50.82 -0.05 14.05
C ARG A 5 -49.57 -0.60 14.74
N THR A 6 -49.72 -1.19 15.92
CA THR A 6 -48.61 -1.80 16.66
C THR A 6 -47.94 -2.92 15.85
N GLN A 7 -48.75 -3.76 15.19
CA GLN A 7 -48.24 -4.85 14.35
C GLN A 7 -47.56 -4.36 13.07
N ALA A 8 -47.96 -3.19 12.54
CA ALA A 8 -47.30 -2.57 11.40
C ALA A 8 -45.94 -1.97 11.80
N GLU A 9 -45.87 -1.34 12.98
CA GLU A 9 -44.63 -0.80 13.54
C GLU A 9 -43.60 -1.89 13.84
N GLU A 10 -44.03 -3.04 14.36
CA GLU A 10 -43.15 -4.19 14.59
C GLU A 10 -42.60 -4.76 13.28
N LYS A 11 -43.42 -4.89 12.24
CA LYS A 11 -42.97 -5.35 10.92
C LYS A 11 -41.95 -4.40 10.30
N LEU A 12 -42.17 -3.09 10.43
CA LEU A 12 -41.23 -2.08 9.97
C LEU A 12 -39.88 -2.20 10.67
N LYS A 13 -39.89 -2.35 12.01
CA LYS A 13 -38.65 -2.54 12.79
C LYS A 13 -37.88 -3.80 12.38
N VAL A 14 -38.59 -4.90 12.11
CA VAL A 14 -37.96 -6.16 11.67
C VAL A 14 -37.34 -6.02 10.28
N GLU A 15 -37.99 -5.32 9.36
CA GLU A 15 -37.45 -5.03 8.02
C GLU A 15 -36.21 -4.11 8.10
N GLU A 16 -36.25 -3.12 8.99
CA GLU A 16 -35.15 -2.19 9.22
C GLU A 16 -33.92 -2.91 9.77
N ILE A 17 -34.10 -3.79 10.76
CA ILE A 17 -33.04 -4.66 11.29
C ILE A 17 -32.47 -5.57 10.20
N ARG A 18 -33.34 -6.17 9.37
CA ARG A 18 -32.91 -7.04 8.27
C ARG A 18 -32.07 -6.27 7.26
N THR A 19 -32.44 -5.03 6.95
CA THR A 19 -31.71 -4.16 6.02
C THR A 19 -30.35 -3.78 6.61
N GLN A 20 -30.29 -3.42 7.90
CA GLN A 20 -29.04 -3.13 8.59
C GLN A 20 -28.10 -4.34 8.64
N LEU A 21 -28.63 -5.53 8.88
CA LEU A 21 -27.86 -6.78 8.87
C LEU A 21 -27.22 -7.03 7.49
N GLU A 22 -27.97 -6.76 6.42
CA GLU A 22 -27.49 -7.02 5.07
C GLU A 22 -26.43 -6.00 4.62
N LEU A 23 -26.58 -4.74 5.01
CA LEU A 23 -25.52 -3.72 4.84
C LEU A 23 -24.23 -4.10 5.57
N ALA A 24 -24.33 -4.57 6.82
CA ALA A 24 -23.17 -4.99 7.60
C ALA A 24 -22.44 -6.20 6.97
N LYS A 25 -23.19 -7.15 6.38
CA LYS A 25 -22.59 -8.28 5.66
C LYS A 25 -21.86 -7.85 4.39
N ILE A 26 -22.45 -6.93 3.61
CA ILE A 26 -21.80 -6.40 2.40
C ILE A 26 -20.51 -5.69 2.80
N GLN A 27 -20.55 -4.86 3.85
CA GLN A 27 -19.38 -4.16 4.36
C GLN A 27 -18.27 -5.14 4.78
N ALA A 28 -18.62 -6.17 5.57
CA ALA A 28 -17.68 -7.19 6.01
C ALA A 28 -17.10 -8.01 4.84
N GLN A 29 -17.90 -8.37 3.84
CA GLN A 29 -17.41 -9.07 2.65
C GLN A 29 -16.43 -8.19 1.86
N THR A 30 -16.76 -6.91 1.64
CA THR A 30 -15.84 -5.98 0.96
C THR A 30 -14.54 -5.78 1.74
N GLU A 31 -14.59 -5.70 3.07
CA GLU A 31 -13.38 -5.64 3.90
C GLU A 31 -12.56 -6.93 3.79
N THR A 32 -13.21 -8.10 3.79
CA THR A 32 -12.50 -9.38 3.63
C THR A 32 -11.87 -9.56 2.24
N GLU A 33 -12.50 -9.08 1.17
CA GLU A 33 -11.93 -9.12 -0.18
C GLU A 33 -10.77 -8.12 -0.35
N VAL A 34 -10.89 -6.92 0.24
CA VAL A 34 -9.80 -5.92 0.28
C VAL A 34 -8.61 -6.45 1.09
N THR A 35 -8.85 -7.19 2.19
CA THR A 35 -7.77 -7.80 2.98
C THR A 35 -6.97 -8.86 2.23
N ASP A 36 -7.55 -9.53 1.22
CA ASP A 36 -6.81 -10.50 0.42
C ASP A 36 -5.93 -9.80 -0.63
N TYR A 37 -6.45 -8.76 -1.29
CA TYR A 37 -5.68 -7.99 -2.27
C TYR A 37 -4.46 -7.30 -1.66
N ASP A 38 -4.64 -6.55 -0.57
CA ASP A 38 -3.54 -5.82 0.05
C ASP A 38 -2.48 -6.76 0.65
N ARG A 39 -2.91 -7.90 1.19
CA ARG A 39 -2.01 -8.94 1.67
C ARG A 39 -1.21 -9.58 0.55
N VAL A 40 -1.86 -9.97 -0.55
CA VAL A 40 -1.17 -10.53 -1.73
C VAL A 40 -0.19 -9.51 -2.30
N LYS A 41 -0.59 -8.23 -2.40
CA LYS A 41 0.25 -7.14 -2.85
C LYS A 41 1.48 -6.94 -1.94
N GLU A 42 1.31 -6.97 -0.62
CA GLU A 42 2.42 -6.85 0.33
C GLU A 42 3.40 -8.03 0.20
N VAL A 43 2.88 -9.26 0.10
CA VAL A 43 3.69 -10.47 -0.10
C VAL A 43 4.47 -10.41 -1.40
N LEU A 44 3.85 -9.97 -2.50
CA LEU A 44 4.52 -9.77 -3.78
C LEU A 44 5.58 -8.68 -3.70
N GLN A 45 5.28 -7.54 -3.08
CA GLN A 45 6.26 -6.46 -2.90
C GLN A 45 7.47 -6.93 -2.11
N LYS A 46 7.28 -7.68 -1.02
CA LYS A 46 8.37 -8.27 -0.23
C LYS A 46 9.15 -9.31 -1.05
N GLY A 47 8.46 -10.23 -1.74
CA GLY A 47 9.09 -11.28 -2.54
C GLY A 47 9.95 -10.74 -3.69
N TYR A 48 9.55 -9.64 -4.31
CA TYR A 48 10.31 -8.98 -5.37
C TYR A 48 11.22 -7.85 -4.87
N ASN A 49 11.40 -7.71 -3.55
CA ASN A 49 12.18 -6.66 -2.90
C ASN A 49 11.84 -5.24 -3.42
N LEU A 50 10.54 -4.99 -3.61
CA LEU A 50 9.96 -3.69 -3.98
C LEU A 50 9.66 -2.86 -2.73
N THR A 51 10.58 -2.89 -1.77
CA THR A 51 10.53 -2.22 -0.48
C THR A 51 11.54 -1.07 -0.46
N GLU A 52 11.47 -0.20 0.55
CA GLU A 52 12.46 0.86 0.76
C GLU A 52 13.90 0.29 0.72
N ASP A 53 14.15 -0.73 1.53
CA ASP A 53 15.44 -1.42 1.66
C ASP A 53 15.90 -2.07 0.35
N GLY A 54 14.97 -2.70 -0.37
CA GLY A 54 15.25 -3.36 -1.64
C GLY A 54 15.65 -2.39 -2.75
N TYR A 55 15.01 -1.22 -2.84
CA TYR A 55 15.43 -0.19 -3.78
C TYR A 55 16.75 0.49 -3.36
N ARG A 56 17.00 0.67 -2.05
CA ARG A 56 18.31 1.13 -1.54
C ARG A 56 19.42 0.19 -1.97
N GLN A 57 19.26 -1.11 -1.71
CA GLN A 57 20.26 -2.12 -2.09
C GLN A 57 20.53 -2.10 -3.60
N ARG A 58 19.47 -2.08 -4.43
CA ARG A 58 19.61 -1.99 -5.90
C ARG A 58 20.33 -0.74 -6.35
N PHE A 59 20.11 0.41 -5.70
CA PHE A 59 20.84 1.63 -6.00
C PHE A 59 22.34 1.50 -5.67
N ARG A 60 22.69 0.87 -4.55
CA ARG A 60 24.09 0.70 -4.11
C ARG A 60 24.86 -0.37 -4.90
N THR A 61 24.18 -1.44 -5.31
CA THR A 61 24.82 -2.57 -6.01
C THR A 61 24.64 -2.53 -7.52
N CYS A 62 24.01 -1.51 -8.10
CA CYS A 62 23.84 -1.46 -9.56
C CYS A 62 25.20 -1.29 -10.24
N SER A 63 25.42 -2.07 -11.28
CA SER A 63 26.57 -1.98 -12.17
C SER A 63 26.09 -1.93 -13.62
N PRO A 64 26.86 -1.29 -14.52
CA PRO A 64 26.56 -1.33 -15.96
C PRO A 64 26.48 -2.78 -16.45
N GLU A 65 25.47 -3.07 -17.27
CA GLU A 65 25.37 -4.36 -17.95
C GLU A 65 26.28 -4.41 -19.19
N GLU A 66 26.70 -5.61 -19.58
CA GLU A 66 27.52 -5.80 -20.78
C GLU A 66 26.74 -5.32 -22.03
N GLY A 67 27.35 -4.41 -22.80
CA GLY A 67 26.70 -3.79 -23.96
C GLY A 67 25.62 -2.75 -23.63
N GLU A 68 25.47 -2.36 -22.37
CA GLU A 68 24.56 -1.28 -21.97
C GLU A 68 25.13 0.10 -22.32
N TYR A 69 24.32 0.93 -22.98
CA TYR A 69 24.66 2.33 -23.20
C TYR A 69 24.67 3.11 -21.88
N SER A 70 25.66 3.98 -21.68
CA SER A 70 25.79 4.79 -20.46
C SER A 70 24.54 5.59 -20.12
N SER A 71 23.82 6.10 -21.13
CA SER A 71 22.55 6.81 -20.95
C SER A 71 21.46 5.92 -20.35
N LYS A 72 21.40 4.64 -20.75
CA LYS A 72 20.46 3.65 -20.21
C LYS A 72 20.85 3.26 -18.79
N PHE A 73 22.14 3.08 -18.53
CA PHE A 73 22.61 2.77 -17.19
C PHE A 73 22.20 3.87 -16.21
N ILE A 74 22.45 5.15 -16.50
CA ILE A 74 22.14 6.29 -15.59
C ILE A 74 20.65 6.36 -15.21
N VAL A 75 19.74 5.95 -16.09
CA VAL A 75 18.29 5.95 -15.81
C VAL A 75 17.92 4.95 -14.71
N ARG A 76 18.63 3.82 -14.60
CA ARG A 76 18.36 2.76 -13.62
C ARG A 76 18.60 3.18 -12.17
N PRO A 77 19.82 3.60 -11.74
CA PRO A 77 20.05 4.06 -10.37
C PRO A 77 19.20 5.28 -10.05
N LYS A 78 18.95 6.18 -11.02
CA LYS A 78 18.01 7.28 -10.83
C LYS A 78 16.62 6.78 -10.44
N THR A 79 16.09 5.81 -11.18
CA THR A 79 14.77 5.21 -10.91
C THR A 79 14.75 4.48 -9.56
N TYR A 80 15.82 3.76 -9.19
CA TYR A 80 15.91 3.11 -7.89
C TYR A 80 15.91 4.13 -6.75
N LEU A 81 16.67 5.22 -6.87
CA LEU A 81 16.70 6.29 -5.89
C LEU A 81 15.34 6.98 -5.74
N GLU A 82 14.65 7.29 -6.84
CA GLU A 82 13.30 7.87 -6.81
C GLU A 82 12.29 6.94 -6.12
N ARG A 83 12.35 5.64 -6.38
CA ARG A 83 11.49 4.64 -5.75
C ARG A 83 11.80 4.45 -4.27
N TRP A 84 13.09 4.44 -3.91
CA TRP A 84 13.52 4.40 -2.51
C TRP A 84 12.96 5.60 -1.74
N MET A 85 13.18 6.83 -2.22
CA MET A 85 12.68 8.04 -1.56
C MET A 85 11.15 8.07 -1.45
N LYS A 86 10.44 7.59 -2.48
CA LYS A 86 8.97 7.51 -2.46
C LYS A 86 8.45 6.55 -1.38
N LEU A 87 9.12 5.42 -1.16
CA LEU A 87 8.70 4.41 -0.18
C LEU A 87 9.15 4.75 1.24
N ALA A 88 10.23 5.52 1.40
CA ALA A 88 10.65 6.06 2.69
C ALA A 88 9.70 7.16 3.23
N GLU A 89 8.64 7.48 2.49
CA GLU A 89 7.72 8.61 2.75
C GLU A 89 8.46 9.94 2.95
N ALA A 90 9.67 10.03 2.41
CA ALA A 90 10.53 11.17 2.53
C ALA A 90 9.98 12.30 1.64
N PRO A 91 9.91 13.55 2.13
CA PRO A 91 9.64 14.69 1.27
C PRO A 91 10.57 14.67 0.06
N GLN A 92 10.08 15.00 -1.13
CA GLN A 92 10.91 15.13 -2.34
C GLN A 92 11.74 16.42 -2.28
N ALA A 93 12.54 16.53 -1.23
CA ALA A 93 13.34 17.68 -0.86
C ALA A 93 14.79 17.22 -0.62
N TYR A 94 15.73 18.10 -0.95
CA TYR A 94 17.15 17.84 -0.77
C TYR A 94 17.50 17.42 0.66
N GLU A 95 16.85 18.02 1.67
CA GLU A 95 17.13 17.70 3.08
C GLU A 95 16.77 16.27 3.45
N ALA A 96 15.65 15.77 2.95
CA ALA A 96 15.21 14.41 3.22
C ALA A 96 16.18 13.39 2.60
N LEU A 97 16.61 13.64 1.35
CA LEU A 97 17.65 12.85 0.68
C LEU A 97 18.97 12.86 1.48
N ARG A 98 19.45 14.04 1.87
CA ARG A 98 20.66 14.20 2.68
C ARG A 98 20.57 13.40 3.98
N ASN A 99 19.44 13.53 4.68
CA ASN A 99 19.24 12.85 5.96
C ASN A 99 19.21 11.33 5.79
N SER A 100 18.63 10.80 4.71
CA SER A 100 18.64 9.36 4.42
C SER A 100 20.06 8.83 4.22
N PHE A 101 20.90 9.54 3.47
CA PHE A 101 22.29 9.14 3.23
C PHE A 101 23.15 9.24 4.50
N VAL A 102 22.92 10.26 5.34
CA VAL A 102 23.63 10.40 6.63
C VAL A 102 23.22 9.30 7.61
N LYS A 103 21.92 8.98 7.68
CA LYS A 103 21.42 7.86 8.51
C LYS A 103 22.00 6.53 8.06
N GLU A 104 22.03 6.29 6.75
CA GLU A 104 22.63 5.10 6.16
C GLU A 104 24.09 4.93 6.58
N GLN A 105 24.92 5.98 6.47
CA GLN A 105 26.34 5.94 6.85
C GLN A 105 26.59 5.63 8.34
N PHE A 106 25.58 5.81 9.21
CA PHE A 106 25.67 5.45 10.62
C PHE A 106 25.24 4.00 10.89
N LEU A 107 24.32 3.47 10.07
CA LEU A 107 23.73 2.15 10.23
C LEU A 107 24.51 1.04 9.49
N ASP A 108 25.17 1.40 8.38
CA ASP A 108 26.09 0.56 7.61
C ASP A 108 27.53 0.66 8.14
#